data_AF-A0A845HM28-F1
#
_entry.id   AF-A0A845HM28-F1
#
_cell.length_a   1.000
_cell.length_b   1.000
_cell.length_c   1.000
_cell.angle_alpha   90.00
_cell.angle_beta   90.00
_cell.angle_gamma   90.00
#
_symmetry.space_group_name_H-M   'P 1'
#
loop_
_entity.id
_entity.type
_entity.pdbx_description
1 polymer ?
#
loop_
_entity_poly.entity_id
_entity_poly.type
_entity_poly.pdbx_seq_one_letter_code
_entity_poly.pdbx_strand_id
1 'polypeptide(L)'
;DAATARTLAAVHGLPLATQKEVQDLFGLLALAPARRWLAGVSGSWREAAPQEVAAFLESWRHHRLAMLQTAYLALHDLILGSWYAEPSTWAGIGYPGPLKELQK
;
A
#
# COMPACT_ATOMS: atom_id res chain seq x y z
N ASP A 1 -1.23 -13.74 5.31
CA ASP A 1 -1.55 -13.04 6.57
C ASP A 1 -2.83 -12.22 6.39
N ALA A 2 -3.58 -11.97 7.46
CA ALA A 2 -4.86 -11.25 7.43
C ALA A 2 -4.70 -9.81 6.90
N ALA A 3 -3.58 -9.14 7.21
CA ALA A 3 -3.28 -7.81 6.66
C ALA A 3 -3.17 -7.84 5.13
N THR A 4 -2.49 -8.84 4.56
CA THR A 4 -2.38 -9.01 3.10
C THR A 4 -3.74 -9.25 2.46
N ALA A 5 -4.59 -10.09 3.07
CA ALA A 5 -5.91 -10.41 2.54
C ALA A 5 -6.82 -9.16 2.47
N ARG A 6 -6.81 -8.34 3.53
CA ARG A 6 -7.55 -7.07 3.57
C ARG A 6 -7.05 -6.09 2.51
N THR A 7 -5.74 -5.95 2.37
CA THR A 7 -5.15 -5.09 1.34
C THR A 7 -5.56 -5.52 -0.07
N LEU A 8 -5.55 -6.83 -0.36
CA LEU A 8 -6.02 -7.34 -1.65
C LEU A 8 -7.51 -7.04 -1.87
N ALA A 9 -8.35 -7.25 -0.85
CA ALA A 9 -9.77 -6.89 -0.93
C ALA A 9 -9.99 -5.39 -1.19
N ALA A 10 -9.18 -4.53 -0.54
CA ALA A 10 -9.20 -3.09 -0.78
C ALA A 10 -8.81 -2.75 -2.23
N VAL A 11 -7.76 -3.37 -2.79
CA VAL A 11 -7.39 -3.20 -4.21
C VAL A 11 -8.56 -3.58 -5.11
N HIS A 12 -9.20 -4.73 -4.87
CA HIS A 12 -10.34 -5.18 -5.68
C HIS A 12 -11.55 -4.25 -5.62
N GLY A 13 -11.70 -3.47 -4.55
CA GLY A 13 -12.75 -2.45 -4.40
C GLY A 13 -12.47 -1.13 -5.12
N LEU A 14 -11.26 -0.91 -5.64
CA LEU A 14 -10.89 0.32 -6.34
C LEU A 14 -11.48 0.35 -7.77
N PRO A 15 -11.64 1.54 -8.39
CA PRO A 15 -11.92 1.64 -9.82
C PRO A 15 -10.88 0.90 -10.67
N LEU A 16 -11.30 0.31 -11.78
CA LEU A 16 -10.42 -0.52 -12.64
C LEU A 16 -9.15 0.22 -13.11
N ALA A 17 -9.25 1.53 -13.39
CA ALA A 17 -8.10 2.35 -13.74
C ALA A 17 -7.07 2.40 -12.61
N THR A 18 -7.52 2.61 -11.37
CA THR A 18 -6.66 2.63 -10.18
C THR A 18 -6.10 1.24 -9.87
N GLN A 19 -6.86 0.16 -10.08
CA GLN A 19 -6.33 -1.21 -9.98
C GLN A 19 -5.16 -1.43 -10.94
N LYS A 20 -5.27 -0.93 -12.17
CA LYS A 20 -4.20 -0.98 -13.16
C LYS A 20 -2.98 -0.17 -12.72
N GLU A 21 -3.16 1.04 -12.20
CA GLU A 21 -2.04 1.85 -11.69
C GLU A 21 -1.29 1.13 -10.55
N VAL A 22 -2.02 0.51 -9.62
CA VAL A 22 -1.43 -0.31 -8.55
C VAL A 22 -0.67 -1.50 -9.14
N GLN A 23 -1.26 -2.19 -10.13
CA GLN A 23 -0.60 -3.31 -10.81
C GLN A 23 0.68 -2.86 -11.52
N ASP A 24 0.66 -1.74 -12.22
CA ASP A 24 1.81 -1.18 -12.94
C ASP A 24 2.92 -0.76 -11.96
N LEU A 25 2.56 -0.17 -10.81
CA LEU A 25 3.50 0.15 -9.72
C LEU A 25 4.20 -1.10 -9.19
N PHE A 26 3.45 -2.12 -8.79
CA PHE A 26 4.03 -3.37 -8.29
C PHE A 26 4.79 -4.13 -9.38
N GLY A 27 4.34 -4.06 -10.63
CA GLY A 27 5.04 -4.59 -11.79
C GLY A 27 6.42 -3.95 -11.96
N LEU A 28 6.50 -2.62 -11.88
CA LEU A 28 7.76 -1.88 -11.91
C LEU A 28 8.68 -2.31 -10.76
N LEU A 29 8.16 -2.40 -9.53
CA LEU A 29 8.93 -2.82 -8.35
C LEU A 29 9.33 -4.31 -8.37
N ALA A 30 8.69 -5.15 -9.18
CA ALA A 30 9.07 -6.55 -9.35
C ALA A 30 10.32 -6.71 -10.23
N LEU A 31 10.55 -5.78 -11.16
CA LEU A 31 11.72 -5.80 -12.04
C LEU A 31 12.99 -5.53 -11.22
N ALA A 32 13.95 -6.47 -11.25
CA ALA A 32 15.20 -6.35 -10.51
C ALA A 32 15.96 -5.02 -10.73
N PRO A 33 16.15 -4.50 -11.97
CA PRO A 33 16.82 -3.22 -12.15
C PRO A 33 16.01 -2.06 -11.55
N ALA A 34 14.71 -1.99 -11.82
CA ALA A 34 13.87 -0.92 -11.30
C ALA A 34 13.79 -0.95 -9.77
N ARG A 35 13.68 -2.13 -9.14
CA ARG A 35 13.74 -2.29 -7.69
C ARG A 35 15.04 -1.76 -7.10
N ARG A 36 16.19 -2.12 -7.69
CA ARG A 36 17.49 -1.66 -7.20
C ARG A 36 17.65 -0.15 -7.33
N TRP A 37 17.23 0.42 -8.47
CA TRP A 37 17.41 1.84 -8.75
C TRP A 37 16.38 2.75 -8.05
N LEU A 38 15.11 2.37 -8.05
CA LEU A 38 14.01 3.19 -7.51
C LEU A 38 13.79 2.94 -6.02
N ALA A 39 14.01 1.72 -5.55
CA ALA A 39 13.78 1.34 -4.16
C ALA A 39 15.06 1.12 -3.36
N GLY A 40 16.24 1.06 -3.99
CA GLY A 40 17.50 0.77 -3.27
C GLY A 40 17.60 -0.67 -2.74
N VAL A 41 16.62 -1.53 -3.05
CA VAL A 41 16.56 -2.92 -2.57
C VAL A 41 17.34 -3.81 -3.52
N SER A 42 18.42 -4.40 -3.02
CA SER A 42 19.40 -5.11 -3.86
C SER A 42 19.04 -6.57 -4.13
N GLY A 43 18.39 -7.23 -3.17
CA GLY A 43 17.91 -8.62 -3.20
C GLY A 43 16.48 -8.78 -3.72
N SER A 44 15.87 -9.95 -3.52
CA SER A 44 14.44 -10.14 -3.75
C SER A 44 13.61 -9.51 -2.62
N TRP A 45 12.34 -9.18 -2.88
CA TRP A 45 11.46 -8.65 -1.81
C TRP A 45 11.28 -9.60 -0.62
N ARG A 46 11.44 -10.92 -0.81
CA ARG A 46 11.37 -11.90 0.29
C ARG A 46 12.59 -11.87 1.21
N GLU A 47 13.73 -11.42 0.69
CA GLU A 47 15.01 -11.38 1.40
C GLU A 47 15.38 -9.95 1.83
N ALA A 48 14.60 -8.95 1.39
CA ALA A 48 14.83 -7.56 1.71
C ALA A 48 14.78 -7.35 3.23
N ALA A 49 15.84 -6.75 3.77
CA ALA A 49 15.89 -6.46 5.20
C ALA A 49 14.85 -5.38 5.55
N PRO A 50 14.22 -5.42 6.74
CA PRO A 50 13.28 -4.39 7.16
C PRO A 50 13.84 -2.96 7.05
N GLN A 51 15.14 -2.79 7.28
CA GLN A 51 15.84 -1.51 7.16
C GLN A 51 15.93 -1.03 5.70
N GLU A 52 16.13 -1.92 4.73
CA GLU A 52 16.12 -1.56 3.31
C GLU A 52 14.73 -1.08 2.89
N VAL A 53 13.67 -1.78 3.34
CA VAL A 53 12.28 -1.40 3.04
C VAL A 53 11.91 -0.07 3.71
N ALA A 54 12.36 0.17 4.95
CA ALA A 54 12.14 1.44 5.62
C ALA A 54 12.86 2.60 4.91
N ALA A 55 14.13 2.41 4.53
CA ALA A 55 14.90 3.42 3.80
C ALA A 55 14.30 3.72 2.42
N PHE A 56 13.79 2.69 1.74
CA PHE A 56 13.03 2.82 0.50
C PHE A 56 11.82 3.75 0.66
N LEU A 57 10.94 3.43 1.61
CA LEU A 57 9.71 4.20 1.83
C LEU A 57 10.01 5.64 2.26
N GLU A 58 11.02 5.82 3.11
CA GLU A 58 11.46 7.15 3.57
C GLU A 58 12.05 8.00 2.43
N SER A 59 12.80 7.36 1.53
CA SER A 59 13.32 7.99 0.31
C SER A 59 12.19 8.49 -0.58
N TRP A 60 11.17 7.66 -0.83
CA TRP A 60 10.02 8.07 -1.64
C TRP A 60 9.20 9.17 -0.99
N ARG A 61 8.99 9.10 0.33
CA ARG A 61 8.25 10.11 1.11
C ARG A 61 8.81 11.51 0.95
N HIS A 62 10.14 11.65 0.88
CA HIS A 62 10.83 12.94 0.80
C HIS A 62 11.43 13.22 -0.59
N HIS A 63 11.08 12.42 -1.60
CA HIS A 63 11.70 12.54 -2.91
C HIS A 63 11.29 13.84 -3.62
N ARG A 64 12.22 14.53 -4.28
CA ARG A 64 11.92 15.75 -5.06
C ARG A 64 10.93 15.57 -6.23
N LEU A 65 10.67 14.33 -6.63
CA LEU A 65 9.74 14.02 -7.73
C LEU A 65 8.39 13.71 -7.11
N ALA A 66 7.39 14.52 -7.43
CA ALA A 66 6.02 14.34 -6.93
C ALA A 66 5.48 12.93 -7.22
N MET A 67 5.80 12.35 -8.38
CA MET A 67 5.39 10.99 -8.75
C MET A 67 5.80 9.93 -7.71
N LEU A 68 7.01 10.03 -7.15
CA LEU A 68 7.49 9.07 -6.15
C LEU A 68 6.84 9.31 -4.77
N GLN A 69 6.58 10.58 -4.42
CA GLN A 69 5.78 10.89 -3.23
C GLN A 69 4.35 10.34 -3.36
N THR A 70 3.71 10.52 -4.52
CA THR A 70 2.39 9.96 -4.81
C THR A 70 2.39 8.43 -4.72
N ALA A 71 3.43 7.77 -5.23
CA ALA A 71 3.55 6.32 -5.11
C ALA A 71 3.71 5.87 -3.64
N TYR A 72 4.47 6.61 -2.82
CA TYR A 72 4.54 6.38 -1.36
C TYR A 72 3.17 6.54 -0.70
N LEU A 73 2.46 7.63 -0.98
CA LEU A 73 1.12 7.89 -0.43
C LEU A 73 0.14 6.78 -0.82
N ALA A 74 0.16 6.34 -2.07
CA ALA A 74 -0.69 5.24 -2.54
C ALA A 74 -0.40 3.93 -1.80
N LEU A 75 0.86 3.57 -1.58
CA LEU A 75 1.24 2.37 -0.82
C LEU A 75 0.82 2.47 0.65
N HIS A 76 1.03 3.63 1.26
CA HIS A 76 0.66 3.94 2.63
C HIS A 76 -0.87 3.86 2.84
N ASP A 77 -1.63 4.52 1.97
CA ASP A 77 -3.08 4.61 2.04
C ASP A 77 -3.74 3.26 1.73
N LEU A 78 -3.11 2.42 0.90
CA LEU A 78 -3.61 1.08 0.65
C LEU A 78 -3.56 0.20 1.92
N ILE A 79 -2.52 0.34 2.74
CA ILE A 79 -2.38 -0.40 4.00
C ILE A 79 -3.33 0.18 5.07
N LEU A 80 -3.34 1.50 5.23
CA LEU A 80 -4.21 2.12 6.23
C LEU A 80 -5.68 1.97 5.88
N GLY A 81 -6.04 2.26 4.62
CA GLY A 81 -7.40 2.17 4.12
C GLY A 81 -7.97 0.77 4.27
N SER A 82 -7.18 -0.27 3.96
CA SER A 82 -7.62 -1.66 4.13
C SER A 82 -7.83 -2.04 5.59
N TRP A 83 -7.05 -1.48 6.51
CA TRP A 83 -7.23 -1.71 7.94
C TRP A 83 -8.45 -0.96 8.50
N TYR A 84 -8.68 0.29 8.10
CA TYR A 84 -9.85 1.07 8.51
C TYR A 84 -11.17 0.55 7.93
N ALA A 85 -11.14 -0.02 6.73
CA ALA A 85 -12.33 -0.59 6.08
C ALA A 85 -12.80 -1.91 6.72
N GLU A 86 -11.96 -2.54 7.54
CA GLU A 86 -12.23 -3.86 8.11
C GLU A 86 -13.07 -3.78 9.40
N PRO A 87 -14.26 -4.41 9.48
CA PRO A 87 -15.09 -4.37 10.69
C PRO A 87 -14.43 -4.91 11.96
N SER A 88 -13.50 -5.87 11.83
CA SER A 88 -12.78 -6.43 12.98
C SER A 88 -11.81 -5.44 13.66
N THR A 89 -11.48 -4.31 13.04
CA THR A 89 -10.59 -3.28 13.61
C THR A 89 -11.35 -2.16 14.31
N TRP A 90 -12.64 -1.97 13.99
CA TRP A 90 -13.45 -0.84 14.45
C TRP A 90 -13.58 -0.74 15.97
N ALA A 91 -13.73 -1.89 16.64
CA ALA A 91 -13.78 -1.93 18.09
C ALA A 91 -12.49 -1.39 18.74
N GLY A 92 -11.33 -1.63 18.11
CA GLY A 92 -10.03 -1.16 18.59
C GLY A 92 -9.85 0.36 18.52
N ILE A 93 -10.61 1.04 17.65
CA ILE A 93 -10.58 2.50 17.50
C ILE A 93 -11.81 3.20 18.07
N GLY A 94 -12.71 2.46 18.73
CA GLY A 94 -13.96 3.00 19.25
C GLY A 94 -14.96 3.42 18.18
N TYR A 95 -14.79 2.98 16.93
CA TYR A 95 -15.75 3.25 15.86
C TYR A 95 -16.92 2.26 15.96
N PRO A 96 -18.18 2.72 16.13
CA PRO A 96 -19.33 1.82 16.26
C PRO A 96 -19.74 1.16 14.93
N GLY A 97 -19.03 1.47 13.84
CA GLY A 97 -19.41 1.09 12.48
C GLY A 97 -20.34 2.12 11.83
N PRO A 98 -20.64 1.95 10.53
CA PRO A 98 -21.52 2.84 9.81
C PRO A 98 -22.94 2.77 10.37
N LEU A 99 -23.61 3.93 10.49
CA LEU A 99 -24.99 4.01 10.93
C LEU A 99 -25.87 3.13 10.04
N LYS A 100 -26.61 2.21 10.66
CA LYS A 100 -27.49 1.26 9.97
C LYS A 100 -28.51 1.97 9.07
N GLU A 101 -28.95 3.16 9.48
CA GLU A 101 -29.92 4.00 8.76
C GLU A 101 -29.37 4.55 7.43
N LEU A 102 -28.06 4.58 7.25
CA LEU A 102 -27.39 5.07 6.04
C LEU A 102 -26.94 3.94 5.11
N GLN A 103 -27.06 2.68 5.54
CA GLN A 103 -26.76 1.51 4.74
C GLN A 103 -28.01 1.18 3.90
N LYS A 104 -28.05 1.69 2.67
CA LYS A 104 -29.09 1.37 1.68
C LYS A 104 -28.80 0.04 0.99
#